data_AF-A0A7S9GHX9-F1
#
_entry.id   AF-A0A7S9GHX9-F1
#
_cell.length_a   1.000
_cell.length_b   1.000
_cell.length_c   1.000
_cell.angle_alpha   90.00
_cell.angle_beta   90.00
_cell.angle_gamma   90.00
#
_symmetry.space_group_name_H-M   'P 1'
#
loop_
_entity.id
_entity.type
_entity.pdbx_description
1 polymer ?
#
loop_
_entity_poly.entity_id
_entity_poly.type
_entity_poly.pdbx_seq_one_letter_code
_entity_poly.pdbx_strand_id
1 'polypeptide(L)'
;MSSIKPVDANYRYIAVANELNVRIGLRQQLLALYTTLVLGLLAALVALRPDAGGPRVPVEWLALGFPVASLCLVMLNYKTERSLTHLRRFLAELERLGNEPQELPGYNADPAWAAGTNDARRLHDYSAALLVAAAHAVALGALWRIYPGETGWLAPAPWICGLSGLAAVVALLWLARWRFRPVGRKTAAA
;
A
#
# COMPACT_ATOMS: atom_id res chain seq x y z
N MET A 1 -41.41 -16.83 -14.61
CA MET A 1 -40.05 -17.37 -14.38
C MET A 1 -39.05 -16.47 -15.10
N SER A 2 -38.25 -15.68 -14.38
CA SER A 2 -37.23 -14.84 -15.02
C SER A 2 -36.11 -15.72 -15.56
N SER A 3 -35.96 -15.79 -16.88
CA SER A 3 -34.84 -16.45 -17.54
C SER A 3 -33.55 -15.73 -17.13
N ILE A 4 -32.82 -16.29 -16.18
CA ILE A 4 -31.46 -15.86 -15.87
C ILE A 4 -30.64 -16.21 -17.10
N LYS A 5 -30.35 -15.23 -17.96
CA LYS A 5 -29.41 -15.42 -19.06
C LYS A 5 -28.07 -15.85 -18.46
N PRO A 6 -27.53 -17.04 -18.80
CA PRO A 6 -26.24 -17.45 -18.27
C PRO A 6 -25.19 -16.44 -18.74
N VAL A 7 -24.64 -15.66 -17.81
CA VAL A 7 -23.54 -14.73 -18.09
C VAL A 7 -22.32 -15.56 -18.48
N ASP A 8 -21.83 -15.34 -19.70
CA ASP A 8 -20.67 -16.06 -20.26
C ASP A 8 -19.43 -15.93 -19.35
N ALA A 9 -18.68 -17.02 -19.23
CA ALA A 9 -17.46 -17.09 -18.44
C ALA A 9 -16.40 -16.09 -18.94
N ASN A 10 -16.33 -15.86 -20.26
CA ASN A 10 -15.43 -14.87 -20.85
C ASN A 10 -15.77 -13.45 -20.40
N TYR A 11 -17.06 -13.11 -20.32
CA TYR A 11 -17.49 -11.79 -19.84
C TYR A 11 -17.11 -11.58 -18.38
N ARG A 12 -17.30 -12.61 -17.53
CA ARG A 12 -16.87 -12.56 -16.12
C ARG A 12 -15.35 -12.40 -15.98
N TYR A 13 -14.59 -13.09 -16.82
CA TYR A 13 -13.14 -12.99 -16.84
C TYR A 13 -12.67 -11.58 -17.23
N ILE A 14 -13.19 -11.03 -18.32
CA ILE A 14 -12.85 -9.67 -18.79
C ILE A 14 -13.24 -8.61 -17.74
N ALA A 15 -14.43 -8.72 -17.15
CA ALA A 15 -14.89 -7.78 -16.12
C ALA A 15 -13.94 -7.76 -14.91
N VAL A 16 -13.55 -8.94 -14.42
CA VAL A 16 -12.65 -9.06 -13.27
C VAL A 16 -11.21 -8.66 -13.62
N ALA A 17 -10.73 -8.95 -14.83
CA ALA A 17 -9.43 -8.50 -15.29
C ALA A 17 -9.35 -6.96 -15.37
N ASN A 18 -10.41 -6.30 -15.85
CA ASN A 18 -10.49 -4.84 -15.85
C ASN A 18 -10.50 -4.28 -14.43
N GLU A 19 -11.27 -4.88 -13.52
CA GLU A 19 -11.29 -4.46 -12.12
C GLU A 19 -9.91 -4.64 -11.44
N LEU A 20 -9.20 -5.73 -11.75
CA LEU A 20 -7.84 -5.98 -11.29
C LEU A 20 -6.90 -4.86 -11.74
N ASN A 21 -6.93 -4.50 -13.03
CA ASN A 21 -6.11 -3.42 -13.59
C ASN A 21 -6.40 -2.06 -12.92
N VAL A 22 -7.68 -1.74 -12.69
CA VAL A 22 -8.08 -0.52 -11.97
C VAL A 22 -7.48 -0.51 -10.56
N ARG A 23 -7.55 -1.62 -9.82
CA ARG A 23 -7.02 -1.71 -8.46
C ARG A 23 -5.49 -1.63 -8.39
N ILE A 24 -4.78 -2.15 -9.40
CA ILE A 24 -3.33 -1.99 -9.53
C ILE A 24 -2.99 -0.51 -9.75
N GLY A 25 -3.70 0.18 -10.65
CA GLY A 25 -3.52 1.61 -10.90
C GLY A 25 -3.80 2.47 -9.67
N LEU A 26 -4.89 2.19 -8.94
CA LEU A 26 -5.23 2.86 -7.68
C LEU A 26 -4.09 2.75 -6.66
N ARG A 27 -3.40 1.61 -6.57
CA ARG A 27 -2.26 1.43 -5.65
C ARG A 27 -1.12 2.41 -5.94
N GLN A 28 -0.81 2.66 -7.21
CA GLN A 28 0.20 3.64 -7.60
C GLN A 28 -0.26 5.08 -7.27
N GLN A 29 -1.53 5.38 -7.47
CA GLN A 29 -2.11 6.68 -7.11
C GLN A 29 -2.07 6.93 -5.60
N LEU A 30 -2.21 5.91 -4.75
CA LEU A 30 -2.05 6.04 -3.30
C LEU A 30 -0.65 6.50 -2.92
N LEU A 31 0.39 5.95 -3.56
CA LEU A 31 1.78 6.34 -3.30
C LEU A 31 2.04 7.79 -3.76
N ALA A 32 1.49 8.17 -4.91
CA ALA A 32 1.56 9.55 -5.39
C ALA A 32 0.87 10.54 -4.42
N LEU A 33 -0.34 10.22 -3.96
CA LEU A 33 -1.08 11.05 -3.00
C LEU A 33 -0.30 11.21 -1.68
N TYR A 34 0.26 10.12 -1.16
CA TYR A 34 1.09 10.15 0.03
C TYR A 34 2.33 11.04 -0.15
N THR A 35 3.02 10.89 -1.29
CA THR A 35 4.21 11.70 -1.62
C THR A 35 3.87 13.19 -1.63
N THR A 36 2.78 13.57 -2.31
CA THR A 36 2.32 14.97 -2.36
C THR A 36 1.98 15.50 -0.98
N LEU A 37 1.27 14.72 -0.15
CA LEU A 37 0.90 15.12 1.20
C LEU A 37 2.13 15.31 2.10
N VAL A 38 3.07 14.37 2.05
CA VAL A 38 4.33 14.45 2.82
C VAL A 38 5.17 15.65 2.39
N LEU A 39 5.31 15.89 1.07
CA LEU A 39 6.03 17.06 0.58
C LEU A 39 5.35 18.37 1.02
N GLY A 40 4.03 18.43 1.03
CA GLY A 40 3.28 19.57 1.56
C GLY A 40 3.52 19.80 3.06
N LEU A 41 3.50 18.73 3.87
CA LEU A 41 3.81 18.79 5.30
C LEU A 41 5.25 19.24 5.56
N LEU A 42 6.22 18.74 4.78
CA LEU A 42 7.62 19.15 4.86
C LEU A 42 7.80 20.61 4.47
N ALA A 43 7.15 21.06 3.39
CA ALA A 43 7.20 22.46 2.97
C ALA A 43 6.63 23.37 4.06
N ALA A 44 5.51 22.99 4.69
CA ALA A 44 4.94 23.73 5.81
C ALA A 44 5.88 23.76 7.03
N LEU A 45 6.57 22.65 7.35
CA LEU A 45 7.54 22.60 8.46
C LEU A 45 8.72 23.55 8.22
N VAL A 46 9.15 23.70 6.97
CA VAL A 46 10.25 24.61 6.63
C VAL A 46 9.76 26.06 6.59
N ALA A 47 8.56 26.31 6.05
CA ALA A 47 7.99 27.64 5.92
C ALA A 47 7.62 28.28 7.26
N LEU A 48 7.20 27.48 8.24
CA LEU A 48 6.78 27.93 9.56
C LEU A 48 7.94 27.98 10.59
N ARG A 49 9.17 28.16 10.11
CA ARG A 49 10.36 28.28 10.97
C ARG A 49 10.16 29.41 11.99
N PRO A 50 10.53 29.22 13.26
CA PRO A 50 10.37 30.26 14.27
C PRO A 50 11.35 31.40 14.00
N ASP A 51 10.81 32.61 13.79
CA ASP A 51 11.56 33.85 13.77
C ASP A 51 11.71 34.41 15.20
N ALA A 52 12.83 35.09 15.48
CA ALA A 52 13.09 35.70 16.77
C ALA A 52 12.05 36.80 17.05
N GLY A 53 11.02 36.46 17.84
CA GLY A 53 9.92 37.37 18.23
C GLY A 53 8.57 37.10 17.57
N GLY A 54 8.44 36.06 16.72
CA GLY A 54 7.17 35.68 16.09
C GLY A 54 6.22 34.89 17.01
N PRO A 55 4.91 34.83 16.68
CA PRO A 55 3.94 33.99 17.40
C PRO A 55 4.37 32.52 17.42
N ARG A 56 4.14 31.82 18.54
CA ARG A 56 4.38 30.38 18.63
C ARG A 56 3.54 29.63 17.59
N VAL A 57 4.21 28.96 16.66
CA VAL A 57 3.57 28.11 15.64
C VAL A 57 3.30 26.72 16.26
N PRO A 58 2.07 26.17 16.14
CA PRO A 58 1.71 24.85 16.64
C PRO A 58 2.36 23.70 15.83
N VAL A 59 3.67 23.57 15.89
CA VAL A 59 4.46 22.57 15.14
C VAL A 59 4.08 21.13 15.49
N GLU A 60 3.61 20.90 16.72
CA GLU A 60 3.13 19.59 17.18
C GLU A 60 1.99 19.04 16.31
N TRP A 61 1.04 19.89 15.90
CA TRP A 61 -0.08 19.49 15.05
C TRP A 61 0.38 19.15 13.64
N LEU A 62 1.38 19.89 13.15
CA LEU A 62 1.97 19.63 11.85
C LEU A 62 2.77 18.31 11.84
N ALA A 63 3.51 18.04 12.93
CA ALA A 63 4.23 16.79 13.12
C ALA A 63 3.29 15.58 13.16
N LEU A 64 2.08 15.72 13.73
CA LEU A 64 1.06 14.68 13.75
C LEU A 64 0.50 14.36 12.35
N GLY A 65 0.67 15.24 11.36
CA GLY A 65 0.30 14.98 9.97
C GLY A 65 1.02 13.78 9.35
N PHE A 66 2.28 13.53 9.73
CA PHE A 66 3.09 12.42 9.21
C PHE A 66 2.58 11.03 9.65
N PRO A 67 2.30 10.80 10.96
CA PRO A 67 1.60 9.61 11.44
C PRO A 67 0.28 9.36 10.73
N VAL A 68 -0.56 10.39 10.60
CA VAL A 68 -1.89 10.28 9.98
C VAL A 68 -1.77 9.89 8.51
N ALA A 69 -0.90 10.57 7.75
CA ALA A 69 -0.64 10.26 6.35
C ALA A 69 -0.18 8.80 6.17
N SER A 70 0.69 8.33 7.05
CA SER A 70 1.29 6.99 6.96
C SER A 70 0.31 5.90 7.36
N LEU A 71 -0.52 6.14 8.38
CA LEU A 71 -1.60 5.24 8.76
C LEU A 71 -2.61 5.09 7.62
N CYS A 72 -3.00 6.21 6.98
CA CYS A 72 -3.85 6.19 5.79
C CYS A 72 -3.21 5.36 4.66
N LEU A 73 -1.93 5.57 4.37
CA LEU A 73 -1.20 4.79 3.36
C LEU A 73 -1.21 3.29 3.69
N VAL A 74 -0.92 2.91 4.93
CA VAL A 74 -0.92 1.50 5.39
C VAL A 74 -2.31 0.88 5.21
N MET A 75 -3.36 1.55 5.67
CA MET A 75 -4.74 1.07 5.59
C MET A 75 -5.22 0.91 4.14
N LEU A 76 -4.93 1.89 3.29
CA LEU A 76 -5.32 1.85 1.88
C LEU A 76 -4.52 0.78 1.11
N ASN A 77 -3.23 0.59 1.42
CA ASN A 77 -2.43 -0.50 0.86
C ASN A 77 -2.94 -1.87 1.30
N TYR A 78 -3.29 -2.03 2.58
CA TYR A 78 -3.87 -3.26 3.12
C TYR A 78 -5.21 -3.60 2.47
N LYS A 79 -6.12 -2.63 2.37
CA LYS A 79 -7.42 -2.79 1.69
C LYS A 79 -7.21 -3.24 0.25
N THR A 80 -6.36 -2.53 -0.48
CA THR A 80 -6.09 -2.82 -1.90
C THR A 80 -5.49 -4.22 -2.06
N GLU A 81 -4.53 -4.58 -1.22
CA GLU A 81 -3.85 -5.87 -1.20
C GLU A 81 -4.81 -7.06 -0.99
N ARG A 82 -5.72 -6.94 0.00
CA ARG A 82 -6.76 -7.96 0.21
C ARG A 82 -7.68 -8.09 -1.00
N SER A 83 -8.08 -6.96 -1.56
CA SER A 83 -9.01 -6.96 -2.68
C SER A 83 -8.36 -7.53 -3.96
N LEU A 84 -7.07 -7.25 -4.21
CA LEU A 84 -6.31 -7.82 -5.32
C LEU A 84 -6.15 -9.33 -5.17
N THR A 85 -5.83 -9.80 -3.96
CA THR A 85 -5.68 -11.23 -3.68
C THR A 85 -6.98 -11.99 -3.94
N HIS A 86 -8.13 -11.40 -3.58
CA HIS A 86 -9.44 -11.99 -3.83
C HIS A 86 -9.74 -12.12 -5.33
N LEU A 87 -9.53 -11.05 -6.11
CA LEU A 87 -9.75 -11.07 -7.56
C LEU A 87 -8.82 -12.07 -8.27
N ARG A 88 -7.54 -12.11 -7.88
CA ARG A 88 -6.57 -13.07 -8.46
C ARG A 88 -6.94 -14.52 -8.17
N ARG A 89 -7.50 -14.81 -6.99
CA ARG A 89 -8.04 -16.14 -6.68
C ARG A 89 -9.21 -16.49 -7.59
N PHE A 90 -10.16 -15.57 -7.75
CA PHE A 90 -11.31 -15.78 -8.62
C PHE A 90 -10.92 -15.96 -10.10
N LEU A 91 -9.96 -15.17 -10.60
CA LEU A 91 -9.41 -15.34 -11.95
C LEU A 91 -8.73 -16.71 -12.11
N ALA A 92 -7.93 -17.14 -11.13
CA ALA A 92 -7.30 -18.45 -11.16
C ALA A 92 -8.33 -19.61 -11.15
N GLU A 93 -9.49 -19.43 -10.51
CA GLU A 93 -10.59 -20.40 -10.55
C GLU A 93 -11.29 -20.40 -11.92
N LEU A 94 -11.57 -19.23 -12.50
CA LEU A 94 -12.15 -19.12 -13.84
C LEU A 94 -11.25 -19.71 -14.93
N GLU A 95 -9.94 -19.42 -14.88
CA GLU A 95 -8.96 -19.97 -15.82
C GLU A 95 -8.97 -21.50 -15.82
N ARG A 96 -9.25 -22.14 -14.67
CA ARG A 96 -9.31 -23.60 -14.57
C ARG A 96 -10.57 -24.21 -15.16
N LEU A 97 -11.71 -23.52 -15.00
CA LEU A 97 -12.98 -23.98 -15.55
C LEU A 97 -12.99 -23.96 -17.08
N GLY A 98 -12.20 -23.07 -17.70
CA GLY A 98 -12.09 -22.94 -19.16
C GLY A 98 -10.96 -23.74 -19.82
N ASN A 99 -10.07 -24.39 -19.04
CA ASN A 99 -8.84 -25.02 -19.57
C ASN A 99 -8.86 -26.56 -19.67
N GLU A 100 -10.03 -27.21 -19.55
CA GLU A 100 -10.15 -28.63 -19.90
C GLU A 100 -10.41 -28.71 -21.42
N PRO A 101 -9.50 -29.13 -22.34
CA PRO A 101 -8.23 -29.87 -22.23
C PRO A 101 -7.03 -29.14 -22.92
N GLN A 102 -6.99 -27.80 -22.89
CA GLN A 102 -6.05 -27.01 -23.70
C GLN A 102 -4.78 -26.64 -22.90
N GLU A 103 -3.61 -26.97 -23.44
CA GLU A 103 -2.26 -26.82 -22.83
C GLU A 103 -1.79 -25.36 -22.66
N LEU A 104 -2.71 -24.38 -22.58
CA LEU A 104 -2.33 -22.98 -22.42
C LEU A 104 -2.05 -22.67 -20.94
N PRO A 105 -0.89 -22.06 -20.62
CA PRO A 105 -0.56 -21.69 -19.25
C PRO A 105 -1.54 -20.61 -18.75
N GLY A 106 -2.18 -20.87 -17.61
CA GLY A 106 -3.06 -19.90 -16.96
C GLY A 106 -2.26 -18.81 -16.27
N TYR A 107 -2.47 -17.54 -16.63
CA TYR A 107 -1.70 -16.41 -16.10
C TYR A 107 -1.78 -16.28 -14.57
N ASN A 108 -2.95 -16.54 -13.96
CA ASN A 108 -3.14 -16.50 -12.52
C ASN A 108 -3.05 -17.89 -11.87
N ALA A 109 -3.35 -18.95 -12.62
CA ALA A 109 -3.33 -20.32 -12.12
C ALA A 109 -1.93 -20.97 -12.07
N ASP A 110 -0.99 -20.54 -12.92
CA ASP A 110 0.38 -21.05 -13.01
C ASP A 110 1.30 -20.38 -11.96
N PRO A 111 1.98 -21.18 -11.11
CA PRO A 111 2.93 -20.68 -10.13
C PRO A 111 4.08 -19.83 -10.71
N ALA A 112 4.57 -20.12 -11.92
CA ALA A 112 5.69 -19.41 -12.53
C ALA A 112 5.34 -17.93 -12.82
N TRP A 113 4.16 -17.70 -13.40
CA TRP A 113 3.65 -16.35 -13.69
C TRP A 113 3.18 -15.62 -12.44
N ALA A 114 2.56 -16.34 -11.50
CA ALA A 114 2.15 -15.79 -10.22
C ALA A 114 3.35 -15.30 -9.38
N ALA A 115 4.50 -15.98 -9.46
CA ALA A 115 5.73 -15.61 -8.75
C ALA A 115 6.26 -14.25 -9.18
N GLY A 116 6.45 -14.01 -10.49
CA GLY A 116 6.95 -12.73 -11.01
C GLY A 116 6.04 -11.55 -10.63
N THR A 117 4.72 -11.75 -10.67
CA THR A 117 3.76 -10.72 -10.25
C THR A 117 3.86 -10.41 -8.74
N ASN A 118 4.15 -11.42 -7.92
CA ASN A 118 4.36 -11.23 -6.49
C ASN A 118 5.67 -10.48 -6.18
N ASP A 119 6.72 -10.66 -6.98
CA ASP A 119 7.98 -9.93 -6.84
C ASP A 119 7.82 -8.45 -7.20
N ALA A 120 7.16 -8.14 -8.32
CA ALA A 120 6.86 -6.76 -8.68
C ALA A 120 6.05 -6.03 -7.59
N ARG A 121 5.11 -6.73 -6.96
CA ARG A 121 4.32 -6.20 -5.85
C ARG A 121 5.16 -5.92 -4.60
N ARG A 122 6.11 -6.80 -4.27
CA ARG A 122 7.05 -6.58 -3.16
C ARG A 122 7.86 -5.30 -3.35
N LEU A 123 8.32 -5.03 -4.57
CA LEU A 123 9.07 -3.81 -4.85
C LEU A 123 8.25 -2.55 -4.57
N HIS A 124 6.96 -2.54 -4.91
CA HIS A 124 6.08 -1.43 -4.54
C HIS A 124 5.96 -1.25 -3.02
N ASP A 125 5.81 -2.35 -2.27
CA ASP A 125 5.70 -2.29 -0.81
C ASP A 125 6.99 -1.83 -0.14
N TYR A 126 8.15 -2.23 -0.69
CA TYR A 126 9.46 -1.73 -0.26
C TYR A 126 9.63 -0.24 -0.56
N SER A 127 9.20 0.22 -1.73
CA SER A 127 9.22 1.65 -2.07
C SER A 127 8.33 2.46 -1.12
N ALA A 128 7.14 1.96 -0.81
CA ALA A 128 6.25 2.59 0.17
C ALA A 128 6.89 2.64 1.57
N ALA A 129 7.49 1.53 2.03
CA ALA A 129 8.17 1.46 3.33
C ALA A 129 9.36 2.42 3.40
N LEU A 130 10.19 2.47 2.36
CA LEU A 130 11.32 3.38 2.26
C LEU A 130 10.87 4.84 2.29
N LEU A 131 9.80 5.16 1.57
CA LEU A 131 9.26 6.52 1.53
C LEU A 131 8.71 6.97 2.89
N VAL A 132 8.01 6.09 3.61
CA VAL A 132 7.55 6.36 4.98
C VAL A 132 8.72 6.58 5.92
N ALA A 133 9.74 5.70 5.86
CA ALA A 133 10.94 5.82 6.68
C ALA A 133 11.66 7.15 6.44
N ALA A 134 11.88 7.50 5.16
CA ALA A 134 12.50 8.76 4.78
C ALA A 134 11.69 9.97 5.25
N ALA A 135 10.37 9.95 5.04
CA ALA A 135 9.49 11.03 5.47
C ALA A 135 9.56 11.29 6.99
N HIS A 136 9.52 10.24 7.80
CA HIS A 136 9.59 10.36 9.25
C HIS A 136 10.97 10.77 9.73
N ALA A 137 12.03 10.24 9.11
CA ALA A 137 13.40 10.63 9.43
C ALA A 137 13.63 12.13 9.17
N VAL A 138 13.16 12.64 8.02
CA VAL A 138 13.26 14.06 7.67
C VAL A 138 12.39 14.90 8.61
N ALA A 139 11.17 14.47 8.93
CA ALA A 139 10.30 15.19 9.87
C ALA A 139 10.93 15.30 11.27
N LEU A 140 11.49 14.22 11.81
CA LEU A 140 12.21 14.23 13.09
C LEU A 140 13.45 15.12 13.04
N GLY A 141 14.23 15.04 11.96
CA GLY A 141 15.38 15.90 11.76
C GLY A 141 15.00 17.39 11.70
N ALA A 142 13.90 17.72 11.04
CA ALA A 142 13.36 19.07 10.98
C ALA A 142 12.89 19.54 12.37
N LEU A 143 12.17 18.70 13.12
CA LEU A 143 11.76 19.02 14.49
C LEU A 143 12.98 19.33 15.39
N TRP A 144 14.00 18.47 15.38
CA TRP A 144 15.18 18.68 16.22
C TRP A 144 16.02 19.90 15.82
N ARG A 145 16.14 20.18 14.52
CA ARG A 145 17.03 21.24 14.02
C ARG A 145 16.36 22.61 13.97
N ILE A 146 15.07 22.66 13.64
CA ILE A 146 14.32 23.90 13.40
C ILE A 146 13.56 24.32 14.66
N TYR A 147 13.10 23.35 15.47
CA TYR A 147 12.27 23.58 16.66
C TYR A 147 12.86 22.96 17.94
N PRO A 148 14.10 23.35 18.34
CA PRO A 148 14.77 22.76 19.51
C PRO A 148 14.00 22.95 20.83
N GLY A 149 13.23 24.04 20.96
CA GLY A 149 12.42 24.31 22.15
C GLY A 149 11.18 23.42 22.29
N GLU A 150 10.73 22.79 21.22
CA GLU A 150 9.53 21.95 21.17
C GLU A 150 9.87 20.45 21.12
N THR A 151 11.16 20.09 21.25
CA THR A 151 11.68 18.72 21.07
C THR A 151 12.40 18.14 22.28
N GLY A 152 12.04 18.59 23.49
CA GLY A 152 12.52 17.96 24.73
C GLY A 152 12.09 16.49 24.85
N TRP A 153 12.77 15.72 25.71
CA TRP A 153 12.45 14.31 25.96
C TRP A 153 10.99 14.07 26.40
N LEU A 154 10.41 15.05 27.10
CA LEU A 154 9.02 15.05 27.57
C LEU A 154 8.00 15.45 26.49
N ALA A 155 8.46 16.00 25.36
CA ALA A 155 7.57 16.41 24.28
C ALA A 155 7.03 15.16 23.57
N PRO A 156 5.70 15.00 23.43
CA PRO A 156 5.13 13.78 22.85
C PRO A 156 5.29 13.69 21.33
N ALA A 157 5.36 14.84 20.62
CA ALA A 157 5.31 14.87 19.16
C ALA A 157 6.44 14.08 18.46
N PRO A 158 7.72 14.21 18.86
CA PRO A 158 8.80 13.40 18.27
C PRO A 158 8.62 11.90 18.50
N TRP A 159 8.14 11.50 19.68
CA TRP A 159 7.89 10.09 19.99
C TRP A 159 6.74 9.52 19.18
N ILE A 160 5.62 10.23 19.09
CA ILE A 160 4.48 9.80 18.28
C ILE A 160 4.90 9.71 16.82
N CYS A 161 5.61 10.70 16.28
CA CYS A 161 6.14 10.67 14.93
C CYS A 161 7.07 9.46 14.72
N GLY A 162 8.10 9.28 15.54
CA GLY A 162 9.05 8.18 15.39
C GLY A 162 8.45 6.79 15.54
N LEU A 163 7.65 6.55 16.60
CA LEU A 163 7.04 5.25 16.86
C LEU A 163 5.99 4.89 15.81
N SER A 164 5.17 5.85 15.39
CA SER A 164 4.17 5.63 14.34
C SER A 164 4.82 5.37 12.98
N GLY A 165 5.90 6.09 12.64
CA GLY A 165 6.70 5.86 11.43
C GLY A 165 7.30 4.45 11.41
N LEU A 166 7.93 4.03 12.52
CA LEU A 166 8.47 2.68 12.66
C LEU A 166 7.37 1.62 12.53
N ALA A 167 6.23 1.82 13.20
CA ALA A 167 5.09 0.90 13.12
C ALA A 167 4.54 0.80 11.69
N ALA A 168 4.43 1.93 10.97
CA ALA A 168 3.96 1.96 9.58
C ALA A 168 4.95 1.26 8.63
N VAL A 169 6.26 1.45 8.81
CA VAL A 169 7.29 0.73 8.04
C VAL A 169 7.16 -0.77 8.28
N VAL A 170 7.10 -1.21 9.53
CA VAL A 170 6.94 -2.64 9.87
C VAL A 170 5.65 -3.20 9.26
N ALA A 171 4.54 -2.45 9.31
CA ALA A 171 3.29 -2.86 8.71
C ALA A 171 3.39 -3.03 7.18
N LEU A 172 4.01 -2.08 6.46
CA LEU A 172 4.21 -2.17 5.02
C LEU A 172 5.12 -3.34 4.63
N LEU A 173 6.21 -3.56 5.38
CA LEU A 173 7.09 -4.70 5.18
C LEU A 173 6.36 -6.03 5.47
N TRP A 174 5.46 -6.05 6.44
CA TRP A 174 4.64 -7.22 6.70
C TRP A 174 3.66 -7.51 5.55
N LEU A 175 3.06 -6.48 4.94
CA LEU A 175 2.25 -6.62 3.72
C LEU A 175 3.07 -7.19 2.55
N ALA A 176 4.34 -6.78 2.39
CA ALA A 176 5.23 -7.31 1.36
C ALA A 176 5.45 -8.84 1.48
N ARG A 177 5.29 -9.41 2.67
CA ARG A 177 5.42 -10.85 2.90
C ARG A 177 4.22 -11.64 2.42
N TRP A 178 3.08 -10.99 2.18
CA TRP A 178 1.88 -11.67 1.71
C TRP A 178 2.09 -12.09 0.25
N ARG A 179 1.84 -13.37 -0.03
CA ARG A 179 2.03 -13.96 -1.36
C ARG A 179 0.73 -14.59 -1.80
N PHE A 180 0.29 -14.26 -3.00
CA PHE A 180 -0.71 -15.07 -3.68
C PHE A 180 -0.08 -16.40 -4.11
N ARG A 181 -0.62 -17.51 -3.62
CA ARG A 181 -0.25 -18.86 -4.05
C ARG A 181 -1.46 -19.49 -4.74
N PRO A 182 -1.40 -19.81 -6.04
CA PRO A 182 -2.45 -20.59 -6.66
C PRO A 182 -2.48 -21.97 -5.99
N VAL A 183 -3.68 -22.45 -5.63
CA VAL A 183 -3.85 -23.79 -5.03
C VAL A 183 -3.52 -24.82 -6.11
N GLY A 184 -2.41 -25.56 -6.03
CA GLY A 184 -2.07 -26.57 -7.03
C GLY A 184 -3.22 -27.54 -7.31
N ARG A 185 -3.31 -28.07 -8.55
CA ARG A 185 -4.27 -29.12 -8.91
C ARG A 185 -4.14 -30.23 -7.87
N LYS A 186 -5.18 -30.51 -7.08
CA LYS A 186 -5.22 -31.78 -6.35
C LYS A 186 -5.29 -32.83 -7.45
N THR A 187 -4.19 -33.54 -7.68
CA THR A 187 -4.24 -34.82 -8.40
C THR A 187 -5.19 -35.68 -7.60
N ALA A 188 -6.43 -35.83 -8.08
CA ALA A 188 -7.30 -36.88 -7.61
C ALA A 188 -6.56 -38.18 -7.92
N ALA A 189 -6.01 -38.83 -6.89
CA ALA A 189 -5.47 -40.16 -7.01
C ALA A 189 -6.63 -41.06 -7.47
N ALA A 190 -6.44 -41.66 -8.65
CA ALA A 190 -7.30 -42.70 -9.21
C ALA A 190 -7.16 -44.00 -8.39
#